data_AF-A0A812YEX9-F1
#
_entry.id   AF-A0A812YEX9-F1
#
_cell.length_a   1.000
_cell.length_b   1.000
_cell.length_c   1.000
_cell.angle_alpha   90.00
_cell.angle_beta   90.00
_cell.angle_gamma   90.00
#
_symmetry.space_group_name_H-M   'P 1'
#
loop_
_entity.id
_entity.type
_entity.pdbx_description
1 polymer ?
#
loop_
_entity_poly.entity_id
_entity_poly.type
_entity_poly.pdbx_seq_one_letter_code
_entity_poly.pdbx_strand_id
1 'polypeptide(L)'
;MSMVPAIDCLAPQAESSRVSARSSTFSGRRKRLVLMGPADSMSKEERLDSSRYSVVDAEIIRGIPLRRSLRGYGRIWRYQPATWKPEERAELYDLSQRVLYFNVFLSHTWHTPGWQKILALSFQCGWRSTLAIWCVVETACMALCMVDMLPMPLVFRDTVTGLMVEAPMGLWVFFSGALALLLGLFFTPYLPSLCSSSDMGFIDVASIHQQDRALMERGVYGIAGFLRVSSELRILWSAPYLSRLWCIFEVAAYRK
;
A
#
# COMPACT_ATOMS: atom_id res chain seq x y z
N MET A 1 -66.87 -36.76 -7.37
CA MET A 1 -65.79 -36.02 -8.04
C MET A 1 -64.89 -35.42 -6.96
N SER A 2 -63.82 -36.15 -6.64
CA SER A 2 -62.82 -35.87 -5.58
C SER A 2 -62.02 -34.61 -5.95
N MET A 3 -61.92 -33.54 -5.16
CA MET A 3 -61.26 -33.35 -3.84
C MET A 3 -59.84 -33.93 -3.75
N VAL A 4 -58.87 -33.01 -3.79
CA VAL A 4 -57.48 -33.10 -3.32
C VAL A 4 -57.46 -33.20 -1.80
N PRO A 5 -56.49 -33.92 -1.21
CA PRO A 5 -55.92 -33.45 0.04
C PRO A 5 -54.39 -33.47 0.09
N ALA A 6 -53.88 -32.55 0.89
CA ALA A 6 -52.52 -32.41 1.38
C ALA A 6 -52.12 -33.55 2.32
N ILE A 7 -50.81 -33.79 2.46
CA ILE A 7 -50.24 -34.53 3.59
C ILE A 7 -48.99 -33.78 4.09
N ASP A 8 -49.11 -33.34 5.34
CA ASP A 8 -48.06 -32.86 6.23
C ASP A 8 -47.33 -34.02 6.94
N CYS A 9 -46.24 -33.65 7.63
CA CYS A 9 -45.67 -34.26 8.85
C CYS A 9 -44.58 -35.36 8.69
N LEU A 10 -43.33 -35.02 9.04
CA LEU A 10 -42.68 -35.42 10.32
C LEU A 10 -41.17 -35.11 10.31
N ALA A 11 -40.69 -34.37 11.32
CA ALA A 11 -39.34 -34.51 11.87
C ALA A 11 -39.32 -35.70 12.85
N PRO A 12 -38.17 -36.36 13.11
CA PRO A 12 -37.43 -36.00 14.33
C PRO A 12 -35.90 -36.29 14.35
N GLN A 13 -35.22 -35.55 15.25
CA GLN A 13 -34.12 -35.94 16.17
C GLN A 13 -32.67 -36.14 15.67
N ALA A 14 -31.78 -35.63 16.52
CA ALA A 14 -30.32 -35.59 16.44
C ALA A 14 -29.66 -36.92 16.81
N GLU A 15 -28.47 -37.21 16.25
CA GLU A 15 -27.32 -37.68 17.05
C GLU A 15 -25.97 -37.60 16.33
N SER A 16 -25.02 -36.97 17.04
CA SER A 16 -23.60 -37.29 17.19
C SER A 16 -22.90 -38.23 16.17
N SER A 17 -21.90 -37.69 15.47
CA SER A 17 -20.67 -38.44 15.17
C SER A 17 -19.46 -37.52 15.10
N ARG A 18 -18.65 -37.58 16.17
CA ARG A 18 -17.31 -37.00 16.27
C ARG A 18 -16.40 -37.67 15.24
N VAL A 19 -15.76 -36.87 14.38
CA VAL A 19 -14.55 -37.31 13.68
C VAL A 19 -13.36 -36.54 14.24
N SER A 20 -12.59 -37.27 15.04
CA SER A 20 -11.26 -36.92 15.50
C SER A 20 -10.29 -37.09 14.34
N ALA A 21 -9.61 -36.01 13.93
CA ALA A 21 -8.42 -36.10 13.09
C ALA A 21 -7.31 -35.24 13.69
N ARG A 22 -6.26 -35.93 14.13
CA ARG A 22 -5.06 -35.43 14.79
C ARG A 22 -4.25 -34.48 13.91
N SER A 23 -3.85 -33.38 14.54
CA SER A 23 -2.62 -32.61 14.41
C SER A 23 -1.63 -33.00 13.29
N SER A 24 -1.44 -32.09 12.34
CA SER A 24 -0.13 -31.80 11.77
C SER A 24 0.26 -30.37 12.15
N THR A 25 1.37 -30.26 12.86
CA THR A 25 1.96 -29.05 13.42
C THR A 25 2.57 -28.19 12.31
N PHE A 26 1.93 -27.07 11.98
CA PHE A 26 2.61 -25.94 11.32
C PHE A 26 2.65 -24.77 12.31
N SER A 27 3.83 -24.58 12.90
CA SER A 27 4.14 -23.50 13.84
C SER A 27 4.17 -22.17 13.10
N GLY A 28 3.00 -21.55 12.95
CA GLY A 28 2.84 -20.16 12.56
C GLY A 28 2.15 -19.43 13.69
N ARG A 29 2.87 -18.53 14.37
CA ARG A 29 2.39 -17.70 15.48
C ARG A 29 1.27 -16.76 15.01
N ARG A 30 0.03 -17.27 14.88
CA ARG A 30 -1.17 -16.45 14.63
C ARG A 30 -1.37 -15.53 15.84
N LYS A 31 -1.12 -14.23 15.67
CA LYS A 31 -1.50 -13.21 16.63
C LYS A 31 -3.03 -13.29 16.81
N ARG A 32 -3.49 -13.72 17.99
CA ARG A 32 -4.90 -13.74 18.35
C ARG A 32 -5.37 -12.29 18.44
N LEU A 33 -6.05 -11.82 17.39
CA LEU A 33 -6.74 -10.54 17.37
C LEU A 33 -7.88 -10.63 18.39
N VAL A 34 -7.79 -9.86 19.48
CA VAL A 34 -8.93 -9.69 20.38
C VAL A 34 -9.86 -8.69 19.70
N LEU A 35 -10.76 -9.21 18.86
CA LEU A 35 -11.90 -8.48 18.31
C LEU A 35 -12.92 -8.32 19.44
N MET A 36 -13.19 -7.09 19.88
CA MET A 36 -14.38 -6.78 20.67
C MET A 36 -15.37 -6.00 19.80
N GLY A 37 -16.65 -6.09 20.18
CA GLY A 37 -17.76 -5.37 19.54
C GLY A 37 -17.63 -3.85 19.68
N PRO A 38 -18.59 -3.09 19.12
CA PRO A 38 -18.48 -1.65 18.91
C PRO A 38 -18.18 -0.93 20.23
N ALA A 39 -17.05 -0.21 20.31
CA ALA A 39 -16.75 0.68 21.43
C ALA A 39 -17.54 2.00 21.36
N ASP A 40 -18.86 1.89 21.16
CA ASP A 40 -19.78 2.98 21.42
C ASP A 40 -20.00 3.05 22.94
N SER A 41 -19.13 3.80 23.63
CA SER A 41 -19.46 4.58 24.86
C SER A 41 -18.29 4.89 25.81
N MET A 42 -17.02 4.57 25.50
CA MET A 42 -15.96 4.77 26.51
C MET A 42 -15.43 6.22 26.52
N SER A 43 -15.43 6.85 27.69
CA SER A 43 -14.93 8.21 27.89
C SER A 43 -13.40 8.29 27.78
N LYS A 44 -12.86 9.50 27.61
CA LYS A 44 -11.42 9.76 27.53
C LYS A 44 -10.68 9.28 28.78
N GLU A 45 -11.28 9.42 29.97
CA GLU A 45 -10.70 8.96 31.24
C GLU A 45 -10.64 7.42 31.32
N GLU A 46 -11.66 6.70 30.86
CA GLU A 46 -11.67 5.23 30.90
C GLU A 46 -10.64 4.60 29.95
N ARG A 47 -10.33 5.30 28.85
CA ARG A 47 -9.24 4.89 27.94
C ARG A 47 -7.86 5.12 28.55
N LEU A 48 -7.70 6.18 29.35
CA LEU A 48 -6.47 6.47 30.10
C LEU A 48 -6.20 5.40 31.16
N ASP A 49 -7.23 5.01 31.91
CA ASP A 49 -7.07 4.13 33.07
C ASP A 49 -6.86 2.65 32.71
N SER A 50 -7.31 2.24 31.51
CA SER A 50 -7.35 0.81 31.15
C SER A 50 -6.14 0.27 30.38
N SER A 51 -5.12 1.08 30.04
CA SER A 51 -3.99 0.67 29.17
C SER A 51 -4.46 0.08 27.81
N ARG A 52 -5.68 0.42 27.37
CA ARG A 52 -6.33 -0.14 26.17
C ARG A 52 -6.01 0.60 24.88
N TYR A 53 -5.06 1.53 24.87
CA TYR A 53 -4.58 2.21 23.65
C TYR A 53 -4.09 1.26 22.54
N SER A 54 -3.75 0.02 22.88
CA SER A 54 -3.31 -1.01 21.94
C SER A 54 -4.45 -1.86 21.35
N VAL A 55 -5.70 -1.63 21.77
CA VAL A 55 -6.90 -2.33 21.31
C VAL A 55 -7.60 -1.43 20.30
N VAL A 56 -7.67 -1.86 19.04
CA VAL A 56 -8.32 -1.11 17.97
C VAL A 56 -9.74 -1.61 17.78
N ASP A 57 -10.69 -0.70 17.68
CA ASP A 57 -12.00 -1.00 17.11
C ASP A 57 -11.84 -1.48 15.67
N ALA A 58 -12.17 -2.74 15.39
CA ALA A 58 -12.06 -3.29 14.04
C ALA A 58 -12.88 -2.49 12.99
N GLU A 59 -13.90 -1.75 13.44
CA GLU A 59 -14.77 -0.95 12.61
C GLU A 59 -14.11 0.29 11.99
N ILE A 60 -13.07 0.83 12.64
CA ILE A 60 -12.37 2.05 12.18
C ILE A 60 -11.08 1.74 11.39
N ILE A 61 -10.69 0.47 11.28
CA ILE A 61 -9.46 0.07 10.58
C ILE A 61 -9.69 0.19 9.08
N ARG A 62 -9.07 1.21 8.47
CA ARG A 62 -9.16 1.45 7.02
C ARG A 62 -7.80 1.61 6.39
N GLY A 63 -7.61 0.96 5.25
CA GLY A 63 -6.37 0.97 4.48
C GLY A 63 -6.61 1.37 3.03
N ILE A 64 -5.57 1.83 2.37
CA ILE A 64 -5.56 2.20 0.96
C ILE A 64 -4.40 1.47 0.27
N PRO A 65 -4.58 0.90 -0.94
CA PRO A 65 -3.46 0.40 -1.72
C PRO A 65 -2.45 1.53 -1.97
N LEU A 66 -1.16 1.32 -1.68
CA LEU A 66 -0.13 2.34 -1.90
C LEU A 66 -0.14 2.88 -3.33
N ARG A 67 -0.31 2.01 -4.34
CA ARG A 67 -0.48 2.44 -5.74
C ARG A 67 -1.66 3.37 -5.94
N ARG A 68 -2.81 3.11 -5.30
CA ARG A 68 -3.99 3.97 -5.38
C ARG A 68 -3.70 5.36 -4.80
N SER A 69 -2.88 5.45 -3.75
CA SER A 69 -2.45 6.74 -3.17
C SER A 69 -1.60 7.60 -4.11
N LEU A 70 -0.96 6.98 -5.12
CA LEU A 70 -0.10 7.64 -6.10
C LEU A 70 -0.84 8.06 -7.38
N ARG A 71 -2.09 7.63 -7.56
CA ARG A 71 -2.92 8.05 -8.70
C ARG A 71 -3.22 9.55 -8.64
N GLY A 72 -3.52 10.15 -9.78
CA GLY A 72 -3.74 11.59 -9.88
C GLY A 72 -2.49 12.39 -9.53
N TYR A 73 -1.31 11.91 -9.97
CA TYR A 73 0.00 12.50 -9.67
C TYR A 73 0.28 12.63 -8.17
N GLY A 74 -0.16 11.64 -7.39
CA GLY A 74 -0.01 11.59 -5.95
C GLY A 74 -0.62 12.80 -5.25
N ARG A 75 -1.81 13.25 -5.68
CA ARG A 75 -2.50 14.43 -5.12
C ARG A 75 -2.56 14.42 -3.58
N ILE A 76 -2.81 13.24 -2.99
CA ILE A 76 -2.84 13.02 -1.53
C ILE A 76 -1.52 13.46 -0.86
N TRP A 77 -0.39 13.24 -1.52
CA TRP A 77 0.94 13.50 -0.99
C TRP A 77 1.41 14.95 -1.18
N ARG A 78 0.84 15.66 -2.16
CA ARG A 78 1.28 17.01 -2.55
C ARG A 78 0.76 18.11 -1.63
N TYR A 79 -0.39 17.89 -1.01
CA TYR A 79 -1.11 18.91 -0.25
C TYR A 79 -1.30 18.47 1.20
N GLN A 80 -1.06 19.38 2.13
CA GLN A 80 -1.27 19.11 3.55
C GLN A 80 -2.78 18.97 3.84
N PRO A 81 -3.21 18.09 4.75
CA PRO A 81 -4.63 17.90 5.07
C PRO A 81 -5.39 19.20 5.37
N ALA A 82 -4.73 20.16 6.02
CA ALA A 82 -5.30 21.46 6.36
C ALA A 82 -5.67 22.35 5.15
N THR A 83 -5.06 22.15 3.98
CA THR A 83 -5.32 22.98 2.80
C THR A 83 -6.51 22.53 1.97
N TRP A 84 -7.02 21.33 2.22
CA TRP A 84 -8.15 20.75 1.48
C TRP A 84 -9.48 21.38 1.91
N LYS A 85 -10.40 21.55 0.95
CA LYS A 85 -11.79 21.93 1.26
C LYS A 85 -12.47 20.82 2.06
N PRO A 86 -13.48 21.15 2.90
CA PRO A 86 -14.18 20.14 3.68
C PRO A 86 -14.64 18.96 2.81
N GLU A 87 -15.41 19.21 1.75
CA GLU A 87 -15.93 18.15 0.85
C GLU A 87 -14.83 17.21 0.35
N GLU A 88 -13.72 17.77 -0.15
CA GLU A 88 -12.59 16.97 -0.64
C GLU A 88 -11.91 16.15 0.47
N ARG A 89 -11.93 16.61 1.73
CA ARG A 89 -11.42 15.81 2.86
C ARG A 89 -12.28 14.59 3.16
N ALA A 90 -13.59 14.65 2.89
CA ALA A 90 -14.46 13.48 3.01
C ALA A 90 -14.11 12.46 1.92
N GLU A 91 -13.90 12.92 0.68
CA GLU A 91 -13.50 12.05 -0.44
C GLU A 91 -12.19 11.29 -0.16
N LEU A 92 -11.24 11.89 0.57
CA LEU A 92 -9.99 11.22 0.95
C LEU A 92 -10.25 9.95 1.80
N TYR A 93 -11.27 9.99 2.66
CA TYR A 93 -11.67 8.84 3.47
C TYR A 93 -12.32 7.73 2.62
N ASP A 94 -13.00 8.10 1.53
CA ASP A 94 -13.61 7.15 0.60
C ASP A 94 -12.60 6.45 -0.31
N LEU A 95 -11.36 6.96 -0.38
CA LEU A 95 -10.26 6.28 -1.07
C LEU A 95 -9.74 5.06 -0.30
N SER A 96 -9.94 5.02 1.02
CA SER A 96 -9.61 3.86 1.85
C SER A 96 -10.79 2.89 1.97
N GLN A 97 -10.51 1.65 2.34
CA GLN A 97 -11.52 0.61 2.56
C GLN A 97 -11.28 -0.06 3.91
N ARG A 98 -12.33 -0.64 4.50
CA ARG A 98 -12.20 -1.40 5.75
C ARG A 98 -11.28 -2.61 5.54
N VAL A 99 -10.34 -2.80 6.47
CA VAL A 99 -9.38 -3.91 6.44
C VAL A 99 -9.18 -4.49 7.83
N LEU A 100 -8.76 -5.76 7.91
CA LEU A 100 -8.46 -6.41 9.19
C LEU A 100 -7.02 -6.20 9.65
N TYR A 101 -6.11 -5.93 8.72
CA TYR A 101 -4.68 -5.73 8.98
C TYR A 101 -4.06 -4.85 7.88
N PHE A 102 -2.88 -4.30 8.16
CA PHE A 102 -2.09 -3.55 7.18
C PHE A 102 -0.87 -4.35 6.74
N ASN A 103 -0.56 -4.30 5.45
CA ASN A 103 0.73 -4.75 4.97
C ASN A 103 1.82 -3.76 5.39
N VAL A 104 1.53 -2.46 5.29
CA VAL A 104 2.48 -1.38 5.57
C VAL A 104 1.81 -0.27 6.37
N PHE A 105 2.43 0.18 7.45
CA PHE A 105 2.14 1.44 8.09
C PHE A 105 3.08 2.49 7.53
N LEU A 106 2.57 3.51 6.84
CA LEU A 106 3.41 4.51 6.20
C LEU A 106 3.57 5.74 7.09
N SER A 107 4.69 5.79 7.79
CA SER A 107 5.06 6.95 8.60
C SER A 107 5.81 7.99 7.77
N HIS A 108 5.42 9.25 7.92
CA HIS A 108 6.00 10.35 7.18
C HIS A 108 5.74 11.69 7.87
N THR A 109 6.43 12.74 7.41
CA THR A 109 6.20 14.12 7.85
C THR A 109 5.61 14.96 6.72
N TRP A 110 4.61 15.79 7.03
CA TRP A 110 4.01 16.75 6.10
C TRP A 110 4.90 17.97 5.79
N HIS A 111 6.05 18.10 6.47
CA HIS A 111 7.07 19.12 6.16
C HIS A 111 7.91 18.80 4.92
N THR A 112 8.00 17.53 4.56
CA THR A 112 8.79 17.09 3.41
C THR A 112 7.99 17.25 2.11
N PRO A 113 8.59 17.82 1.05
CA PRO A 113 7.92 18.03 -0.23
C PRO A 113 7.25 16.76 -0.76
N GLY A 114 5.98 16.87 -1.17
CA GLY A 114 5.19 15.72 -1.61
C GLY A 114 5.78 14.99 -2.82
N TRP A 115 6.45 15.69 -3.73
CA TRP A 115 7.07 15.08 -4.90
C TRP A 115 8.17 14.06 -4.54
N GLN A 116 8.89 14.27 -3.44
CA GLN A 116 9.90 13.33 -2.95
C GLN A 116 9.25 12.05 -2.45
N LYS A 117 8.12 12.16 -1.75
CA LYS A 117 7.31 11.02 -1.29
C LYS A 117 6.77 10.23 -2.47
N ILE A 118 6.23 10.94 -3.47
CA ILE A 118 5.73 10.33 -4.71
C ILE A 118 6.85 9.57 -5.41
N LEU A 119 8.03 10.17 -5.57
CA LEU A 119 9.15 9.53 -6.24
C LEU A 119 9.58 8.26 -5.50
N ALA A 120 9.76 8.35 -4.17
CA ALA A 120 10.16 7.22 -3.33
C ALA A 120 9.14 6.07 -3.38
N LEU A 121 7.86 6.39 -3.24
CA LEU A 121 6.77 5.40 -3.25
C LEU A 121 6.55 4.80 -4.64
N SER A 122 6.65 5.59 -5.71
CA SER A 122 6.57 5.11 -7.09
C SER A 122 7.69 4.14 -7.39
N PHE A 123 8.92 4.44 -6.95
CA PHE A 123 10.05 3.53 -7.11
C PHE A 123 9.81 2.23 -6.36
N GLN A 124 9.39 2.33 -5.10
CA GLN A 124 9.12 1.17 -4.27
C GLN A 124 8.01 0.26 -4.82
N CYS A 125 6.90 0.84 -5.28
CA CYS A 125 5.79 0.07 -5.81
C CYS A 125 6.10 -0.46 -7.22
N GLY A 126 6.88 0.28 -8.01
CA GLY A 126 6.96 0.11 -9.45
C GLY A 126 8.18 -0.57 -10.01
N TRP A 127 9.27 -0.66 -9.25
CA TRP A 127 10.58 -0.99 -9.81
C TRP A 127 10.56 -2.24 -10.70
N ARG A 128 9.82 -3.30 -10.33
CA ARG A 128 9.69 -4.52 -11.14
C ARG A 128 9.04 -4.27 -12.50
N SER A 129 7.91 -3.56 -12.51
CA SER A 129 7.19 -3.23 -13.74
C SER A 129 8.01 -2.25 -14.59
N THR A 130 8.64 -1.25 -13.96
CA THR A 130 9.51 -0.29 -14.63
C THR A 130 10.70 -0.98 -15.29
N LEU A 131 11.38 -1.90 -14.58
CA LEU A 131 12.49 -2.67 -15.14
C LEU A 131 12.02 -3.58 -16.27
N ALA A 132 10.87 -4.24 -16.14
CA ALA A 132 10.33 -5.08 -17.20
C ALA A 132 10.03 -4.28 -18.48
N ILE A 133 9.37 -3.11 -18.34
CA ILE A 133 9.09 -2.20 -19.45
C ILE A 133 10.41 -1.73 -20.09
N TRP A 134 11.37 -1.31 -19.27
CA TRP A 134 12.69 -0.89 -19.73
C TRP A 134 13.38 -2.00 -20.52
N CYS A 135 13.46 -3.23 -19.98
CA CYS A 135 14.07 -4.37 -20.67
C CYS A 135 13.39 -4.66 -22.02
N VAL A 136 12.06 -4.61 -22.09
CA VAL A 136 11.31 -4.87 -23.32
C VAL A 136 11.58 -3.78 -24.37
N VAL A 137 11.52 -2.51 -23.96
CA VAL A 137 11.78 -1.37 -24.86
C VAL A 137 13.23 -1.42 -25.37
N GLU A 138 14.19 -1.64 -24.48
CA GLU A 138 15.61 -1.69 -24.85
C GLU A 138 15.92 -2.83 -25.81
N THR A 139 15.35 -4.02 -25.55
CA THR A 139 15.51 -5.19 -26.42
C THR A 139 14.88 -4.94 -27.79
N ALA A 140 13.70 -4.32 -27.83
CA ALA A 140 13.04 -3.97 -29.09
C ALA A 140 13.84 -2.92 -29.88
N CYS A 141 14.33 -1.86 -29.22
CA CYS A 141 15.16 -0.84 -29.86
C CYS A 141 16.47 -1.43 -30.37
N MET A 142 17.12 -2.31 -29.60
CA MET A 142 18.31 -3.03 -30.03
C MET A 142 18.02 -3.89 -31.27
N ALA A 143 16.94 -4.67 -31.26
CA ALA A 143 16.54 -5.50 -32.40
C ALA A 143 16.27 -4.64 -33.65
N LEU A 144 15.62 -3.48 -33.51
CA LEU A 144 15.36 -2.54 -34.60
C LEU A 144 16.64 -1.93 -35.18
N CYS A 145 17.66 -1.69 -34.36
CA CYS A 145 18.98 -1.30 -34.84
C CYS A 145 19.67 -2.43 -35.62
N MET A 146 19.54 -3.69 -35.16
CA MET A 146 20.15 -4.85 -35.82
C MET A 146 19.53 -5.20 -37.17
N VAL A 147 18.27 -4.80 -37.42
CA VAL A 147 17.60 -4.97 -38.73
C VAL A 147 17.65 -3.69 -39.59
N ASP A 148 18.53 -2.74 -39.24
CA ASP A 148 18.75 -1.47 -39.94
C ASP A 148 17.49 -0.59 -40.08
N MET A 149 16.47 -0.81 -39.25
CA MET A 149 15.26 0.03 -39.18
C MET A 149 15.52 1.34 -38.43
N LEU A 150 16.38 1.30 -37.40
CA LEU A 150 16.82 2.48 -36.66
C LEU A 150 18.27 2.80 -37.03
N PRO A 151 18.55 3.98 -37.61
CA PRO A 151 19.90 4.34 -37.99
C PRO A 151 20.80 4.51 -36.76
N MET A 152 22.07 4.13 -36.89
CA MET A 152 23.13 4.30 -35.90
C MET A 152 24.13 5.36 -36.39
N PRO A 153 23.79 6.67 -36.33
CA PRO A 153 24.59 7.73 -36.93
C PRO A 153 25.87 8.05 -36.14
N LEU A 154 25.99 7.57 -34.91
CA LEU A 154 27.17 7.82 -34.07
C LEU A 154 28.14 6.65 -34.15
N VAL A 155 29.43 6.96 -34.04
CA VAL A 155 30.49 5.97 -33.96
C VAL A 155 31.25 6.21 -32.67
N PHE A 156 31.25 5.21 -31.80
CA PHE A 156 32.09 5.19 -30.61
C PHE A 156 33.43 4.54 -30.98
N ARG A 157 34.52 5.28 -30.76
CA ARG A 157 35.88 4.81 -31.02
C ARG A 157 36.58 4.57 -29.70
N ASP A 158 37.00 3.34 -29.45
CA ASP A 158 37.76 3.00 -28.25
C ASP A 158 38.87 2.01 -28.55
N THR A 159 39.92 2.05 -27.72
CA THR A 159 41.08 1.17 -27.84
C THR A 159 40.93 0.04 -26.85
N VAL A 160 40.35 -1.08 -27.28
CA VAL A 160 40.24 -2.27 -26.43
C VAL A 160 41.41 -3.20 -26.75
N THR A 161 42.24 -3.50 -25.76
CA THR A 161 43.41 -4.41 -25.90
C THR A 161 44.42 -4.01 -26.98
N GLY A 162 44.57 -2.70 -27.25
CA GLY A 162 45.46 -2.18 -28.28
C GLY A 162 44.90 -2.21 -29.70
N LEU A 163 43.67 -2.69 -29.89
CA LEU A 163 42.94 -2.64 -31.15
C LEU A 163 41.95 -1.46 -31.13
N MET A 164 41.97 -0.61 -32.16
CA MET A 164 40.97 0.43 -32.36
C MET A 164 39.67 -0.22 -32.83
N VAL A 165 38.63 -0.18 -32.01
CA VAL A 165 37.29 -0.70 -32.35
C VAL A 165 36.38 0.49 -32.62
N GLU A 166 35.75 0.50 -33.80
CA GLU A 166 34.67 1.42 -34.14
C GLU A 166 33.34 0.69 -33.93
N ALA A 167 32.57 1.10 -32.92
CA ALA A 167 31.25 0.55 -32.64
C ALA A 167 30.18 1.56 -33.04
N PRO A 168 29.26 1.23 -33.97
CA PRO A 168 28.12 2.08 -34.26
C PRO A 168 27.22 2.18 -33.02
N MET A 169 26.73 3.39 -32.72
CA MET A 169 25.93 3.68 -31.54
C MET A 169 24.60 4.31 -31.94
N GLY A 170 23.50 3.68 -31.51
CA GLY A 170 22.15 4.19 -31.69
C GLY A 170 21.76 5.14 -30.54
N LEU A 171 21.63 6.43 -30.83
CA LEU A 171 21.08 7.42 -29.87
C LEU A 171 19.72 7.00 -29.30
N TRP A 172 18.93 6.29 -30.13
CA TRP A 172 17.62 5.77 -29.79
C TRP A 172 17.64 4.84 -28.59
N VAL A 173 18.68 4.00 -28.45
CA VAL A 173 18.83 3.06 -27.33
C VAL A 173 18.92 3.84 -26.02
N PHE A 174 19.79 4.85 -25.95
CA PHE A 174 19.94 5.71 -24.77
C PHE A 174 18.65 6.47 -24.41
N PHE A 175 18.04 7.16 -25.37
CA PHE A 175 16.86 7.98 -25.11
C PHE A 175 15.61 7.14 -24.83
N SER A 176 15.43 6.01 -25.53
CA SER A 176 14.31 5.10 -25.30
C SER A 176 14.41 4.43 -23.93
N GLY A 177 15.62 4.03 -23.50
CA GLY A 177 15.86 3.51 -22.17
C GLY A 177 15.53 4.53 -21.08
N ALA A 178 16.06 5.76 -21.18
CA ALA A 178 15.75 6.83 -20.24
C ALA A 178 14.25 7.14 -20.18
N LEU A 179 13.60 7.23 -21.35
CA LEU A 179 12.17 7.47 -21.45
C LEU A 179 11.35 6.32 -20.85
N ALA A 180 11.72 5.06 -21.12
CA ALA A 180 11.04 3.88 -20.59
C ALA A 180 11.13 3.80 -19.07
N LEU A 181 12.27 4.16 -18.47
CA LEU A 181 12.40 4.26 -17.01
C LEU A 181 11.49 5.33 -16.43
N LEU A 182 11.49 6.54 -17.01
CA LEU A 182 10.65 7.65 -16.55
C LEU A 182 9.16 7.29 -16.67
N LEU A 183 8.72 6.88 -17.86
CA LEU A 183 7.33 6.51 -18.10
C LEU A 183 6.91 5.30 -17.27
N GLY A 184 7.76 4.28 -17.15
CA GLY A 184 7.48 3.11 -16.31
C GLY A 184 7.27 3.50 -14.85
N LEU A 185 8.07 4.42 -14.32
CA LEU A 185 7.92 4.94 -12.96
C LEU A 185 6.63 5.77 -12.79
N PHE A 186 6.26 6.59 -13.77
CA PHE A 186 5.03 7.39 -13.73
C PHE A 186 3.76 6.56 -13.91
N PHE A 187 3.77 5.53 -14.75
CA PHE A 187 2.61 4.71 -15.05
C PHE A 187 2.42 3.51 -14.12
N THR A 188 3.45 3.15 -13.35
CA THR A 188 3.42 2.12 -12.30
C THR A 188 2.14 2.09 -11.44
N PRO A 189 1.59 3.24 -10.95
CA PRO A 189 0.38 3.26 -10.12
C PRO A 189 -0.90 2.79 -10.83
N TYR A 190 -0.88 2.79 -12.16
CA TYR A 190 -2.00 2.42 -13.03
C TYR A 190 -1.86 0.99 -13.58
N LEU A 191 -0.66 0.44 -13.57
CA LEU A 191 -0.41 -0.92 -14.03
C LEU A 191 -0.93 -1.95 -13.01
N PRO A 192 -1.47 -3.09 -13.48
CA PRO A 192 -1.86 -4.18 -12.61
C PRO A 192 -0.64 -4.74 -11.88
N SER A 193 -0.84 -5.20 -10.65
CA SER A 193 0.22 -5.86 -9.88
C SER A 193 0.48 -7.25 -10.44
N LEU A 194 1.32 -7.36 -11.47
CA LEU A 194 1.63 -8.66 -12.08
C LEU A 194 2.36 -9.61 -11.11
N CYS A 195 3.17 -9.09 -10.18
CA CYS A 195 3.99 -9.87 -9.25
C CYS A 195 4.16 -9.23 -7.86
N SER A 196 3.23 -8.40 -7.38
CA SER A 196 3.34 -7.75 -6.07
C SER A 196 2.39 -8.38 -5.06
N SER A 197 2.87 -8.58 -3.84
CA SER A 197 1.99 -8.79 -2.68
C SER A 197 1.05 -7.58 -2.51
N SER A 198 -0.10 -7.82 -1.89
CA SER A 198 -1.02 -6.76 -1.42
C SER A 198 -0.24 -5.61 -0.77
N ASP A 199 -0.48 -4.39 -1.23
CA ASP A 199 0.15 -3.15 -0.78
C ASP A 199 -0.81 -2.31 0.07
N MET A 200 -1.74 -2.96 0.78
CA MET A 200 -2.70 -2.28 1.65
C MET A 200 -1.96 -1.58 2.78
N GLY A 201 -1.92 -0.25 2.69
CA GLY A 201 -1.21 0.62 3.59
C GLY A 201 -2.14 1.44 4.48
N PHE A 202 -1.66 1.76 5.68
CA PHE A 202 -2.21 2.85 6.49
C PHE A 202 -1.57 4.16 6.04
N ILE A 203 -2.40 5.15 5.72
CA ILE A 203 -2.00 6.54 5.44
C ILE A 203 -2.93 7.44 6.25
N ASP A 204 -2.38 8.20 7.19
CA ASP A 204 -3.12 9.04 8.16
C ASP A 204 -4.31 9.80 7.54
N VAL A 205 -4.08 10.55 6.46
CA VAL A 205 -5.09 11.42 5.84
C VAL A 205 -6.23 10.66 5.15
N ALA A 206 -5.98 9.44 4.67
CA ALA A 206 -6.98 8.62 3.99
C ALA A 206 -7.63 7.58 4.92
N SER A 207 -6.91 7.13 5.93
CA SER A 207 -7.32 6.09 6.88
C SER A 207 -8.09 6.63 8.09
N ILE A 208 -7.82 7.87 8.51
CA ILE A 208 -8.53 8.55 9.60
C ILE A 208 -9.52 9.56 9.02
N HIS A 209 -10.75 9.58 9.54
CA HIS A 209 -11.76 10.54 9.10
C HIS A 209 -11.34 11.96 9.45
N GLN A 210 -11.35 12.87 8.48
CA GLN A 210 -10.82 14.24 8.63
C GLN A 210 -11.90 15.31 8.96
N GLN A 211 -13.15 14.90 9.18
CA GLN A 211 -14.30 15.81 9.36
C GLN A 211 -15.13 15.42 10.59
N ASP A 212 -15.54 14.15 10.69
CA ASP A 212 -16.22 13.64 11.87
C ASP A 212 -15.24 13.62 13.03
N ARG A 213 -15.48 14.50 14.00
CA ARG A 213 -14.60 14.68 15.16
C ARG A 213 -14.52 13.42 16.02
N ALA A 214 -15.61 12.68 16.17
CA ALA A 214 -15.63 11.46 16.99
C ALA A 214 -14.80 10.35 16.32
N LEU A 215 -14.96 10.17 15.00
CA LEU A 215 -14.16 9.21 14.24
C LEU A 215 -12.69 9.62 14.12
N MET A 216 -12.41 10.92 13.96
CA MET A 216 -11.04 11.46 13.96
C MET A 216 -10.35 11.16 15.29
N GLU A 217 -11.02 11.46 16.41
CA GLU A 217 -10.50 11.24 17.76
C GLU A 217 -10.25 9.75 18.01
N ARG A 218 -11.19 8.87 17.64
CA ARG A 218 -11.01 7.41 17.69
C ARG A 218 -9.81 6.95 16.84
N GLY A 219 -9.63 7.51 15.65
CA GLY A 219 -8.51 7.19 14.76
C GLY A 219 -7.16 7.63 15.34
N VAL A 220 -7.05 8.87 15.84
CA VAL A 220 -5.80 9.40 16.40
C VAL A 220 -5.39 8.64 17.66
N TYR A 221 -6.33 8.37 18.58
CA TYR A 221 -6.02 7.59 19.77
C TYR A 221 -5.81 6.09 19.48
N GLY A 222 -6.25 5.61 18.32
CA GLY A 222 -6.07 4.23 17.85
C GLY A 222 -4.75 3.94 17.13
N ILE A 223 -3.88 4.95 16.90
CA ILE A 223 -2.65 4.79 16.12
C ILE A 223 -1.74 3.66 16.64
N ALA A 224 -1.57 3.55 17.96
CA ALA A 224 -0.76 2.48 18.56
C ALA A 224 -1.27 1.08 18.18
N GLY A 225 -2.58 0.92 18.11
CA GLY A 225 -3.18 -0.32 17.68
C GLY A 225 -3.12 -0.52 16.16
N PHE A 226 -3.20 0.54 15.33
CA PHE A 226 -2.94 0.46 13.89
C PHE A 226 -1.52 -0.05 13.61
N LEU A 227 -0.52 0.44 14.36
CA LEU A 227 0.85 -0.07 14.30
C LEU A 227 0.93 -1.56 14.66
N ARG A 228 0.18 -2.01 15.68
CA ARG A 228 0.14 -3.41 16.12
C ARG A 228 -0.42 -4.37 15.07
N VAL A 229 -1.42 -3.94 14.29
CA VAL A 229 -2.03 -4.73 13.20
C VAL A 229 -1.32 -4.54 11.86
N SER A 230 -0.22 -3.78 11.84
CA SER A 230 0.63 -3.58 10.67
C SER A 230 1.76 -4.61 10.62
N SER A 231 2.01 -5.17 9.43
CA SER A 231 3.08 -6.16 9.21
C SER A 231 4.47 -5.51 9.13
N GLU A 232 4.51 -4.26 8.67
CA GLU A 232 5.72 -3.47 8.44
C GLU A 232 5.45 -2.00 8.80
N LEU A 233 6.37 -1.35 9.53
CA LEU A 233 6.46 0.11 9.61
C LEU A 233 7.43 0.57 8.54
N ARG A 234 6.97 1.48 7.68
CA ARG A 234 7.77 2.05 6.61
C ARG A 234 7.89 3.56 6.79
N ILE A 235 9.12 4.03 6.82
CA ILE A 235 9.44 5.42 7.12
C ILE A 235 9.87 6.13 5.83
N LEU A 236 9.14 7.18 5.45
CA LEU A 236 9.60 8.12 4.43
C LEU A 236 10.58 9.11 5.07
N TRP A 237 11.83 8.68 5.14
CA TRP A 237 12.89 9.42 5.80
C TRP A 237 13.17 10.77 5.11
N SER A 238 13.37 11.79 5.93
CA SER A 238 13.77 13.14 5.52
C SER A 238 14.27 13.92 6.73
N ALA A 239 15.04 15.00 6.52
CA ALA A 239 15.64 15.77 7.62
C ALA A 239 14.65 16.19 8.74
N PRO A 240 13.42 16.68 8.46
CA PRO A 240 12.48 17.07 9.50
C PRO A 240 11.63 15.91 10.05
N TYR A 241 11.94 14.65 9.74
CA TYR A 241 11.11 13.52 10.18
C TYR A 241 11.15 13.32 11.70
N LEU A 242 12.35 13.23 12.29
CA LEU A 242 12.51 13.01 13.73
C LEU A 242 12.25 14.26 14.59
N SER A 243 11.90 15.41 14.00
CA SER A 243 11.44 16.57 14.79
C SER A 243 9.94 16.52 15.09
N ARG A 244 9.21 15.54 14.55
CA ARG A 244 7.77 15.39 14.74
C ARG A 244 7.47 14.39 15.85
N LEU A 245 6.75 14.86 16.88
CA LEU A 245 6.35 14.04 18.02
C LEU A 245 5.66 12.74 17.60
N TRP A 246 4.71 12.81 16.67
CA TRP A 246 3.98 11.65 16.16
C TRP A 246 4.90 10.65 15.44
N CYS A 247 5.84 11.12 14.62
CA CYS A 247 6.81 10.25 13.96
C CYS A 247 7.73 9.54 14.96
N ILE A 248 8.20 10.24 16.00
CA ILE A 248 8.99 9.63 17.09
C ILE A 248 8.16 8.58 17.83
N PHE A 249 6.92 8.92 18.17
CA PHE A 249 5.99 8.02 18.82
C PHE A 249 5.77 6.74 18.00
N GLU A 250 5.57 6.84 16.69
CA GLU A 250 5.35 5.68 15.81
C GLU A 250 6.56 4.74 15.79
N VAL A 251 7.77 5.30 15.73
CA VAL A 251 9.01 4.50 15.80
C VAL A 251 9.14 3.82 17.17
N ALA A 252 8.87 4.54 18.25
CA ALA A 252 8.98 4.01 19.61
C ALA A 252 7.89 2.96 19.93
N ALA A 253 6.67 3.16 19.43
CA ALA A 253 5.52 2.30 19.69
C ALA A 253 5.51 1.04 18.80
N TYR A 254 6.20 1.07 17.67
CA TYR A 254 6.25 -0.07 16.75
C TYR A 254 7.06 -1.23 17.35
N ARG A 255 6.35 -2.31 17.68
CA ARG A 255 6.90 -3.56 18.23
C ARG A 255 6.42 -4.73 17.37
N LYS A 256 7.35 -5.53 16.84
CA LYS A 256 7.01 -6.75 16.07
C LYS A 256 6.66 -7.93 16.97
#